data_AF-A0A973RL33-F1
#
_entry.id   AF-A0A973RL33-F1
#
_cell.length_a   1.000
_cell.length_b   1.000
_cell.length_c   1.000
_cell.angle_alpha   90.00
_cell.angle_beta   90.00
_cell.angle_gamma   90.00
#
_symmetry.space_group_name_H-M   'P 1'
#
loop_
_entity.id
_entity.type
_entity.pdbx_description
1 polymer ?
#
loop_
_entity_poly.entity_id
_entity_poly.type
_entity_poly.pdbx_seq_one_letter_code
_entity_poly.pdbx_strand_id
1 'polypeptide(L)'
;MAEAPAPSVASPSARLAATAGVQRVPTRELELFTMRGFLDPDTCAALIQRIDERRRPSEIADDLGVANFRTSETCDLDWREPLVGAVDHRIAELLGLPLGASEPLQGQRYAPGQEFKPLTDTFEPGGYDVYRQTAE
;
A
#
# COMPACT_ATOMS: atom_id res chain seq x y z
N MET A 1 13.93 -20.61 35.12
CA MET A 1 13.37 -21.17 33.87
C MET A 1 13.38 -20.04 32.86
N ALA A 2 14.22 -20.13 31.83
CA ALA A 2 14.24 -19.12 30.78
C ALA A 2 12.99 -19.30 29.91
N GLU A 3 12.25 -18.20 29.74
CA GLU A 3 11.11 -18.12 28.83
C GLU A 3 11.61 -18.42 27.41
N ALA A 4 10.93 -19.34 26.71
CA ALA A 4 11.27 -19.65 25.33
C ALA A 4 11.10 -18.38 24.47
N PRO A 5 12.02 -18.07 23.55
CA PRO A 5 11.83 -16.92 22.67
C PRO A 5 10.51 -17.09 21.91
N ALA A 6 9.71 -16.02 21.88
CA ALA A 6 8.55 -15.96 21.01
C ALA A 6 8.97 -16.36 19.59
N PRO A 7 8.14 -17.15 18.86
CA PRO A 7 8.50 -17.55 17.50
C PRO A 7 8.83 -16.29 16.69
N SER A 8 10.01 -16.27 16.07
CA SER A 8 10.41 -15.20 15.16
C SER A 8 9.35 -15.12 14.07
N VAL A 9 8.54 -14.08 14.08
CA VAL A 9 7.64 -13.77 12.98
C VAL A 9 8.52 -13.51 11.78
N ALA A 10 8.39 -14.32 10.73
CA ALA A 10 9.15 -14.14 9.51
C ALA A 10 8.91 -12.73 8.96
N SER A 11 9.96 -12.04 8.53
CA SER A 11 9.80 -10.73 7.90
C SER A 11 8.93 -10.83 6.64
N PRO A 12 8.26 -9.75 6.21
CA PRO A 12 7.48 -9.75 4.98
C PRO A 12 8.28 -10.28 3.78
N SER A 13 9.55 -9.87 3.65
CA SER A 13 10.44 -10.33 2.58
C SER A 13 10.73 -11.84 2.63
N ALA A 14 10.95 -12.41 3.82
CA ALA A 14 11.17 -13.85 3.99
C ALA A 14 9.89 -14.64 3.65
N ARG A 15 8.72 -14.12 4.04
CA ARG A 15 7.42 -14.73 3.74
C ARG A 15 7.10 -14.69 2.24
N LEU A 16 7.28 -13.54 1.60
CA LEU A 16 7.10 -13.37 0.15
C LEU A 16 8.02 -14.30 -0.64
N ALA A 17 9.28 -14.43 -0.24
CA ALA A 17 10.23 -15.34 -0.88
C ALA A 17 9.83 -16.82 -0.80
N ALA A 18 9.06 -17.21 0.22
CA ALA A 18 8.54 -18.57 0.39
C ALA A 18 7.14 -18.78 -0.21
N THR A 19 6.50 -17.74 -0.72
CA THR A 19 5.11 -17.79 -1.21
C THR A 19 5.05 -18.24 -2.66
N ALA A 20 4.24 -19.28 -2.95
CA ALA A 20 4.06 -19.78 -4.31
C ALA A 20 3.48 -18.70 -5.25
N GLY A 21 4.04 -18.59 -6.46
CA GLY A 21 3.61 -17.59 -7.44
C GLY A 21 4.19 -16.19 -7.25
N VAL A 22 4.98 -15.96 -6.19
CA VAL A 22 5.75 -14.73 -5.98
C VAL A 22 7.15 -14.87 -6.58
N GLN A 23 7.61 -13.85 -7.30
CA GLN A 23 8.92 -13.80 -7.92
C GLN A 23 9.74 -12.63 -7.38
N ARG A 24 10.97 -12.88 -6.93
CA ARG A 24 11.92 -11.83 -6.53
C ARG A 24 12.58 -11.21 -7.77
N VAL A 25 12.60 -9.89 -7.85
CA VAL A 25 13.36 -9.16 -8.88
C VAL A 25 14.86 -9.32 -8.58
N PRO A 26 15.71 -9.67 -9.57
CA PRO A 26 17.11 -10.01 -9.34
C PRO A 26 18.00 -8.77 -9.16
N THR A 27 17.70 -7.96 -8.15
CA THR A 27 18.52 -6.83 -7.71
C THR A 27 18.89 -6.97 -6.23
N ARG A 28 20.02 -6.38 -5.84
CA ARG A 28 20.47 -6.28 -4.44
C ARG A 28 20.12 -4.92 -3.82
N GLU A 29 19.67 -3.96 -4.64
CA GLU A 29 19.39 -2.58 -4.21
C GLU A 29 18.09 -2.48 -3.41
N LEU A 30 17.13 -3.36 -3.67
CA LEU A 30 15.85 -3.40 -2.97
C LEU A 30 15.27 -4.82 -2.87
N GLU A 31 14.40 -5.02 -1.88
CA GLU A 31 13.60 -6.22 -1.73
C GLU A 31 12.30 -6.09 -2.54
N LEU A 32 12.39 -6.30 -3.86
CA LEU A 32 11.24 -6.19 -4.76
C LEU A 32 10.73 -7.56 -5.20
N PHE A 33 9.41 -7.73 -5.11
CA PHE A 33 8.71 -8.95 -5.47
C PHE A 33 7.54 -8.65 -6.42
N THR A 34 7.20 -9.61 -7.29
CA THR A 34 6.05 -9.54 -8.20
C THR A 34 5.17 -10.77 -7.99
N MET A 35 3.85 -10.56 -7.90
CA MET A 35 2.85 -11.61 -7.84
C MET A 35 1.76 -11.34 -8.87
N ARG A 36 1.53 -12.29 -9.78
CA ARG A 36 0.45 -12.16 -10.79
C ARG A 36 -0.85 -12.74 -10.25
N GLY A 37 -1.96 -12.12 -10.63
CA GLY A 37 -3.29 -12.60 -10.21
C GLY A 37 -3.50 -12.54 -8.70
N PHE A 38 -2.86 -11.58 -8.01
CA PHE A 38 -3.10 -11.38 -6.59
C PHE A 38 -4.57 -11.07 -6.32
N LEU A 39 -5.20 -10.26 -7.17
CA LEU A 39 -6.65 -10.11 -7.22
C LEU A 39 -7.19 -10.72 -8.51
N ASP A 40 -8.36 -11.33 -8.45
CA ASP A 40 -9.07 -11.81 -9.63
C ASP A 40 -9.72 -10.64 -10.41
N PRO A 41 -10.07 -10.84 -11.68
CA PRO A 41 -10.63 -9.78 -12.53
C PRO A 41 -11.92 -9.15 -11.99
N ASP A 42 -12.78 -9.91 -11.32
CA ASP A 42 -14.06 -9.41 -10.80
C ASP A 42 -13.83 -8.50 -9.59
N THR A 43 -12.91 -8.91 -8.69
CA THR A 43 -12.45 -8.05 -7.58
C THR A 43 -11.82 -6.76 -8.10
N CYS A 44 -10.97 -6.84 -9.13
CA CYS A 44 -10.38 -5.64 -9.76
C CYS A 44 -11.45 -4.71 -10.35
N ALA A 45 -12.42 -5.25 -11.10
CA ALA A 45 -13.50 -4.46 -11.69
C ALA A 45 -14.37 -3.78 -10.62
N ALA A 46 -14.69 -4.49 -9.55
CA ALA A 46 -15.46 -3.96 -8.44
C ALA A 46 -14.71 -2.82 -7.71
N LEU A 47 -13.40 -2.96 -7.48
CA LEU A 47 -12.58 -1.89 -6.92
C LEU A 47 -12.54 -0.66 -7.83
N ILE A 48 -12.34 -0.86 -9.14
CA ILE A 48 -12.35 0.23 -10.13
C ILE A 48 -13.67 1.00 -10.07
N GLN A 49 -14.81 0.31 -10.00
CA GLN A 49 -16.12 0.96 -9.88
C GLN A 49 -16.20 1.85 -8.63
N ARG A 50 -15.75 1.36 -7.47
CA ARG A 50 -15.75 2.13 -6.21
C ARG A 50 -14.87 3.36 -6.28
N ILE A 51 -13.71 3.24 -6.94
CA ILE A 51 -12.81 4.36 -7.18
C ILE A 51 -13.48 5.38 -8.09
N ASP A 52 -14.05 4.94 -9.20
CA ASP A 52 -14.70 5.82 -10.17
C ASP A 52 -15.88 6.60 -9.55
N GLU A 53 -16.62 5.99 -8.62
CA GLU A 53 -17.76 6.61 -7.93
C GLU A 53 -17.36 7.74 -6.97
N ARG A 54 -16.17 7.69 -6.37
CA ARG A 54 -15.80 8.54 -5.22
C ARG A 54 -14.47 9.27 -5.33
N ARG A 55 -13.75 9.11 -6.45
CA ARG A 55 -12.47 9.79 -6.68
C ARG A 55 -12.61 11.32 -6.63
N ARG A 56 -11.56 11.98 -6.16
CA ARG A 56 -11.39 13.44 -6.11
C ARG A 56 -9.97 13.81 -6.56
N PRO A 57 -9.68 15.07 -6.93
CA PRO A 57 -8.31 15.49 -7.22
C PRO A 57 -7.35 15.08 -6.09
N SER A 58 -6.21 14.48 -6.46
CA SER A 58 -5.24 14.00 -5.48
C SER A 58 -4.54 15.15 -4.76
N GLU A 59 -4.27 14.95 -3.47
CA GLU A 59 -3.42 15.80 -2.65
C GLU A 59 -2.07 15.13 -2.40
N ILE A 60 -1.09 15.91 -1.94
CA ILE A 60 0.21 15.44 -1.45
C ILE A 60 0.33 15.78 0.03
N ALA A 61 0.92 14.89 0.81
CA ALA A 61 1.16 15.14 2.23
C ALA A 61 2.29 16.17 2.40
N ASP A 62 3.42 15.93 1.73
CA ASP A 62 4.59 16.81 1.73
C ASP A 62 4.63 17.66 0.45
N ASP A 63 4.48 18.97 0.59
CA ASP A 63 4.62 19.92 -0.52
C ASP A 63 6.09 20.31 -0.70
N LEU A 64 6.76 19.63 -1.63
CA LEU A 64 8.14 19.93 -2.04
C LEU A 64 8.27 21.22 -2.87
N GLY A 65 7.22 22.04 -2.99
CA GLY A 65 7.20 23.28 -3.78
C GLY A 65 7.22 23.04 -5.30
N VAL A 66 6.97 21.80 -5.72
CA VAL A 66 6.97 21.41 -7.13
C VAL A 66 5.54 21.42 -7.65
N ALA A 67 5.26 22.36 -8.56
CA ALA A 67 3.95 22.42 -9.20
C ALA A 67 3.62 21.10 -9.92
N ASN A 68 2.35 20.70 -9.85
CA ASN A 68 1.84 19.48 -10.49
C ASN A 68 2.62 18.20 -10.08
N PHE A 69 3.04 18.11 -8.82
CA PHE A 69 3.77 16.95 -8.31
C PHE A 69 2.96 15.66 -8.41
N ARG A 70 1.66 15.76 -8.16
CA ARG A 70 0.68 14.70 -8.33
C ARG A 70 -0.52 15.25 -9.07
N THR A 71 -0.90 14.61 -10.17
CA THR A 71 -1.99 15.09 -11.04
C THR A 71 -3.12 14.08 -11.19
N SER A 72 -3.11 12.98 -10.43
CA SER A 72 -4.14 11.94 -10.42
C SER A 72 -5.42 12.35 -9.70
N GLU A 73 -6.38 11.42 -9.69
CA GLU A 73 -7.52 11.42 -8.79
C GLU A 73 -7.34 10.30 -7.73
N THR A 74 -7.67 10.56 -6.47
CA THR A 74 -7.56 9.62 -5.34
C THR A 74 -8.95 9.29 -4.77
N CYS A 75 -9.13 8.04 -4.32
CA CYS A 75 -10.26 7.61 -3.50
C CYS A 75 -9.73 6.84 -2.29
N ASP A 76 -10.05 7.28 -1.08
CA ASP A 76 -9.82 6.49 0.13
C ASP A 76 -10.95 5.46 0.23
N LEU A 77 -10.61 4.18 0.25
CA LEU A 77 -11.57 3.09 0.29
C LEU A 77 -11.89 2.75 1.73
N ASP A 78 -13.18 2.67 2.05
CA ASP A 78 -13.66 2.38 3.39
C ASP A 78 -13.51 0.88 3.68
N TRP A 79 -12.63 0.53 4.63
CA TRP A 79 -12.39 -0.85 5.05
C TRP A 79 -13.64 -1.56 5.59
N ARG A 80 -14.68 -0.82 5.99
CA ARG A 80 -15.98 -1.37 6.41
C ARG A 80 -16.76 -1.97 5.25
N GLU A 81 -16.43 -1.61 4.00
CA GLU A 81 -17.00 -2.26 2.83
C GLU A 81 -16.43 -3.69 2.70
N PRO A 82 -17.27 -4.73 2.59
CA PRO A 82 -16.80 -6.13 2.57
C PRO A 82 -15.74 -6.41 1.50
N LEU A 83 -15.87 -5.80 0.33
CA LEU A 83 -14.88 -5.89 -0.76
C LEU A 83 -13.51 -5.37 -0.33
N VAL A 84 -13.47 -4.18 0.27
CA VAL A 84 -12.24 -3.48 0.66
C VAL A 84 -11.57 -4.21 1.82
N GLY A 85 -12.36 -4.55 2.85
CA GLY A 85 -11.86 -5.31 4.00
C GLY A 85 -11.29 -6.68 3.63
N ALA A 86 -11.90 -7.38 2.66
CA ALA A 86 -11.37 -8.66 2.17
C ALA A 86 -10.02 -8.50 1.46
N VAL A 87 -9.85 -7.43 0.67
CA VAL A 87 -8.57 -7.12 0.00
C VAL A 87 -7.50 -6.76 1.02
N ASP A 88 -7.83 -5.92 2.00
CA ASP A 88 -6.92 -5.51 3.07
C ASP A 88 -6.44 -6.71 3.90
N HIS A 89 -7.37 -7.60 4.29
CA HIS A 89 -7.05 -8.85 4.99
C HIS A 89 -6.10 -9.74 4.17
N ARG A 90 -6.34 -9.85 2.86
CA ARG A 90 -5.51 -10.63 1.95
C ARG A 90 -4.09 -10.05 1.82
N ILE A 91 -3.94 -8.72 1.83
CA ILE A 91 -2.64 -8.04 1.82
C ILE A 91 -1.91 -8.31 3.15
N ALA A 92 -2.58 -8.12 4.28
CA ALA A 92 -2.02 -8.38 5.61
C ALA A 92 -1.56 -9.84 5.75
N GLU A 93 -2.36 -10.80 5.28
CA GLU A 93 -2.02 -12.22 5.25
C GLU A 93 -0.84 -12.53 4.33
N LEU A 94 -0.76 -11.90 3.16
CA LEU A 94 0.37 -12.08 2.24
C LEU A 94 1.68 -11.61 2.88
N LEU A 95 1.66 -10.44 3.50
CA LEU A 95 2.83 -9.82 4.13
C LEU A 95 3.14 -10.39 5.53
N GLY A 96 2.19 -11.06 6.16
CA GLY A 96 2.33 -11.56 7.54
C GLY A 96 2.32 -10.43 8.57
N LEU A 97 1.64 -9.32 8.26
CA LEU A 97 1.53 -8.14 9.11
C LEU A 97 0.18 -8.14 9.86
N PRO A 98 0.11 -7.55 11.06
CA PRO A 98 -1.16 -7.37 11.75
C PRO A 98 -2.05 -6.40 10.97
N LEU A 99 -3.34 -6.72 10.84
CA LEU A 99 -4.30 -5.86 10.13
C LEU A 99 -4.36 -4.43 10.69
N GLY A 100 -4.16 -4.27 12.01
CA GLY A 100 -4.14 -2.96 12.66
C GLY A 100 -2.95 -2.06 12.29
N ALA A 101 -1.96 -2.58 11.54
CA ALA A 101 -0.90 -1.76 10.95
C ALA A 101 -1.28 -1.20 9.56
N SER A 102 -2.46 -1.52 9.05
CA SER A 102 -2.91 -1.06 7.73
C SER A 102 -3.45 0.37 7.80
N GLU A 103 -3.07 1.18 6.81
CA GLU A 103 -3.74 2.44 6.49
C GLU A 103 -4.93 2.17 5.54
N PRO A 104 -5.91 3.09 5.44
CA PRO A 104 -6.99 2.94 4.47
C PRO A 104 -6.47 2.72 3.04
N LEU A 105 -6.97 1.69 2.35
CA LEU A 105 -6.57 1.41 0.97
C LEU A 105 -6.89 2.60 0.06
N GLN A 106 -5.91 3.07 -0.70
CA GLN A 106 -6.08 4.19 -1.62
C GLN A 106 -6.19 3.73 -3.07
N GLY A 107 -7.33 4.00 -3.71
CA GLY A 107 -7.48 3.91 -5.15
C GLY A 107 -6.92 5.15 -5.84
N GLN A 108 -6.20 4.96 -6.94
CA GLN A 108 -5.59 6.04 -7.71
C GLN A 108 -5.92 5.89 -9.20
N ARG A 109 -6.36 6.98 -9.83
CA ARG A 109 -6.75 7.00 -11.24
C ARG A 109 -5.95 8.03 -12.03
N TYR A 110 -5.39 7.57 -13.15
CA TYR A 110 -4.56 8.38 -14.05
C TYR A 110 -5.16 8.34 -15.46
N ALA A 111 -5.51 9.50 -15.99
CA ALA A 111 -5.76 9.73 -17.41
C ALA A 111 -4.41 9.87 -18.16
N PRO A 112 -4.40 9.70 -19.49
CA PRO A 112 -3.19 9.94 -20.29
C PRO A 112 -2.59 11.32 -19.99
N GLY A 113 -1.30 11.35 -19.65
CA GLY A 113 -0.56 12.56 -19.31
C GLY A 113 -0.59 12.95 -17.82
N GLN A 114 -1.41 12.31 -16.98
CA GLN A 114 -1.31 12.45 -15.52
C GLN A 114 -0.14 11.62 -14.99
N GLU A 115 0.48 12.11 -13.91
CA GLU A 115 1.68 11.56 -13.29
C GLU A 115 1.68 11.75 -11.77
N PHE A 116 2.56 11.00 -11.11
CA PHE A 116 3.02 11.25 -9.76
C PHE A 116 4.55 11.21 -9.78
N LYS A 117 5.19 12.31 -9.40
CA LYS A 117 6.65 12.45 -9.43
C LYS A 117 7.30 11.59 -8.34
N PRO A 118 8.58 11.19 -8.51
CA PRO A 118 9.27 10.33 -7.55
C PRO A 118 9.26 10.90 -6.12
N LEU A 119 8.88 10.07 -5.16
CA LEU A 119 8.98 10.31 -3.72
C LEU A 119 9.26 8.99 -2.98
N THR A 120 9.44 9.06 -1.66
CA THR A 120 9.42 7.90 -0.76
C THR A 120 8.06 7.77 -0.08
N ASP A 121 7.52 6.55 0.02
CA ASP A 121 6.26 6.31 0.76
C ASP A 121 6.41 6.56 2.27
N THR A 122 7.63 6.58 2.79
CA THR A 122 7.92 6.96 4.17
C THR A 122 7.89 8.47 4.35
N PHE A 123 7.40 8.93 5.49
CA PHE A 123 7.58 10.31 5.92
C PHE A 123 9.05 10.59 6.26
N GLU A 124 9.52 11.80 5.92
CA GLU A 124 10.88 12.25 6.22
C GLU A 124 11.09 12.43 7.73
N PRO A 125 12.09 11.79 8.35
CA PRO A 125 12.32 11.88 9.79
C PRO A 125 12.47 13.32 10.29
N GLY A 126 11.63 13.71 11.26
CA GLY A 126 11.62 15.07 11.81
C GLY A 126 10.86 16.10 10.95
N GLY A 127 10.30 15.70 9.82
CA GLY A 127 9.37 16.50 9.02
C GLY A 127 8.03 16.72 9.73
N TYR A 128 7.32 17.78 9.37
CA TYR A 128 6.02 18.12 9.96
C TYR A 128 4.99 16.99 9.79
N ASP A 129 4.99 16.31 8.63
CA ASP A 129 4.01 15.27 8.33
C ASP A 129 4.20 14.01 9.17
N VAL A 130 5.43 13.68 9.61
CA VAL A 130 5.62 12.60 10.60
C VAL A 130 4.78 12.89 11.83
N TYR A 131 4.91 14.09 12.41
CA TYR A 131 4.14 14.46 13.61
C TYR A 131 2.63 14.48 13.34
N ARG A 132 2.20 14.94 12.17
CA ARG A 132 0.77 15.02 11.85
C ARG A 132 0.13 13.65 11.62
N GLN A 133 0.85 12.73 11.00
CA GLN A 133 0.31 11.45 10.51
C GLN A 133 0.60 10.28 11.46
N THR A 134 1.59 10.42 12.35
CA THR A 134 1.98 9.35 13.29
C THR A 134 1.85 9.74 14.76
N ALA A 135 1.36 10.94 15.10
CA ALA A 135 1.06 11.28 16.48
C ALA A 135 -0.24 10.58 16.93
N GLU A 136 -0.13 9.86 18.05
CA GLU A 136 -1.24 9.19 18.75
C GLU A 136 -2.27 10.17 19.33
#